data_AF-A0A6A4UIN6-F1
#
_entry.id   AF-A0A6A4UIN6-F1
#
_cell.length_a   1.000
_cell.length_b   1.000
_cell.length_c   1.000
_cell.angle_alpha   90.00
_cell.angle_beta   90.00
_cell.angle_gamma   90.00
#
_symmetry.space_group_name_H-M   'P 1'
#
loop_
_entity.id
_entity.type
_entity.pdbx_description
1 polymer ?
#
loop_
_entity_poly.entity_id
_entity_poly.type
_entity_poly.pdbx_seq_one_letter_code
_entity_poly.pdbx_strand_id
1 'polypeptide(L)'
;MNFLGLIEGKHSSNSKLPSVGDIKDGLLKMVLYCNLTDVKVNDLKYSSKPVLKLTSTNITGKISSQSSTSELVEFKSSANFNVNNVEIIDRLFAEAKANNFEVIIEGV
;
A
#
# COMPACT_ATOMS: atom_id res chain seq x y z
N MET A 1 -22.30 0.74 8.83
CA MET A 1 -21.36 -0.40 8.69
C MET A 1 -20.01 0.09 9.17
N ASN A 2 -19.37 -0.60 10.11
CA ASN A 2 -18.08 -0.15 10.65
C ASN A 2 -16.94 -0.75 9.81
N PHE A 3 -15.96 0.09 9.45
CA PHE A 3 -14.77 -0.33 8.71
C PHE A 3 -13.58 -0.46 9.65
N LEU A 4 -12.82 -1.54 9.51
CA LEU A 4 -11.57 -1.78 10.23
C LEU A 4 -10.41 -1.82 9.22
N GLY A 5 -9.46 -0.90 9.33
CA GLY A 5 -8.24 -0.95 8.52
C GLY A 5 -7.29 -2.01 9.04
N LEU A 6 -6.95 -3.01 8.21
CA LEU A 6 -5.92 -4.00 8.50
C LEU A 6 -4.62 -3.56 7.82
N ILE A 7 -3.79 -2.82 8.54
CA ILE A 7 -2.63 -2.13 7.98
C ILE A 7 -1.36 -2.95 8.24
N GLU A 8 -0.70 -3.38 7.17
CA GLU A 8 0.70 -3.83 7.20
C GLU A 8 1.60 -2.67 6.78
N GLY A 9 2.54 -2.28 7.64
CA GLY A 9 3.50 -1.21 7.37
C GLY A 9 4.88 -1.74 7.02
N LYS A 10 5.47 -1.24 5.93
CA LYS A 10 6.89 -1.45 5.60
C LYS A 10 7.58 -0.10 5.44
N HIS A 11 8.75 0.04 6.06
CA HIS A 11 9.50 1.30 6.09
C HIS A 11 10.89 1.16 5.47
N SER A 12 11.38 2.20 4.83
CA SER A 12 12.79 2.35 4.48
C SER A 12 13.35 3.71 4.88
N SER A 13 14.49 3.68 5.59
CA SER A 13 15.25 4.88 5.95
C SER A 13 16.31 5.27 4.92
N ASN A 14 16.69 4.35 4.03
CA ASN A 14 17.85 4.50 3.13
C ASN A 14 17.48 4.48 1.64
N SER A 15 16.21 4.19 1.32
CA SER A 15 15.72 4.10 -0.06
C SER A 15 14.30 4.63 -0.14
N LYS A 16 13.88 5.04 -1.34
CA LYS A 16 12.55 5.64 -1.59
C LYS A 16 11.38 4.66 -1.42
N LEU A 17 11.65 3.36 -1.50
CA LEU A 17 10.71 2.28 -1.23
C LEU A 17 11.36 1.24 -0.32
N PRO A 18 10.58 0.51 0.50
CA PRO A 18 11.02 -0.72 1.15
C PRO A 18 11.61 -1.73 0.15
N SER A 19 12.38 -2.70 0.66
CA SER A 19 13.00 -3.69 -0.21
C SER A 19 11.94 -4.54 -0.94
N VAL A 20 12.31 -5.14 -2.06
CA VAL A 20 11.42 -6.08 -2.77
C VAL A 20 11.02 -7.25 -1.86
N GLY A 21 11.91 -7.68 -0.95
CA GLY A 21 11.59 -8.69 0.07
C GLY A 21 10.49 -8.23 1.02
N ASP A 22 10.57 -6.99 1.51
CA ASP A 22 9.54 -6.39 2.36
C ASP A 22 8.20 -6.26 1.65
N ILE A 23 8.20 -5.82 0.40
CA ILE A 23 6.98 -5.69 -0.41
C ILE A 23 6.33 -7.07 -0.60
N LYS A 24 7.11 -8.11 -0.89
CA LYS A 24 6.61 -9.49 -1.03
C LYS A 24 6.03 -10.03 0.28
N ASP A 25 6.69 -9.78 1.41
CA ASP A 25 6.15 -10.15 2.73
C ASP A 25 4.84 -9.41 3.02
N GLY A 26 4.76 -8.12 2.68
CA GLY A 26 3.53 -7.34 2.78
C GLY A 26 2.40 -7.90 1.91
N LEU A 27 2.70 -8.30 0.67
CA LEU A 27 1.74 -8.92 -0.24
C LEU A 27 1.23 -10.27 0.29
N LEU A 28 2.08 -11.08 0.91
CA LEU A 28 1.65 -12.33 1.54
C LEU A 28 0.60 -12.08 2.63
N LYS A 29 0.76 -11.02 3.42
CA LYS A 29 -0.25 -10.60 4.42
C LYS A 29 -1.52 -10.07 3.77
N MET A 30 -1.44 -9.37 2.63
CA MET A 30 -2.63 -8.94 1.89
C MET A 30 -3.46 -10.12 1.42
N VAL A 31 -2.82 -11.22 0.97
CA VAL A 31 -3.55 -12.45 0.65
C VAL A 31 -4.35 -12.95 1.85
N LEU A 32 -3.79 -12.92 3.06
CA LEU A 32 -4.51 -13.31 4.27
C LEU A 32 -5.64 -12.33 4.61
N TYR A 33 -5.34 -11.03 4.64
CA TYR A 33 -6.28 -9.99 5.06
C TYR A 33 -7.48 -9.85 4.12
N CYS A 34 -7.28 -10.01 2.80
CA CYS A 34 -8.37 -9.99 1.82
C CYS A 34 -9.33 -11.18 1.94
N ASN A 35 -8.90 -12.27 2.58
CA ASN A 35 -9.67 -13.51 2.69
C ASN A 35 -10.26 -13.75 4.08
N LEU A 36 -10.16 -12.79 5.01
CA LEU A 36 -10.81 -12.91 6.32
C LEU A 36 -12.33 -12.78 6.20
N THR A 37 -13.06 -13.80 6.66
CA THR A 37 -14.54 -13.86 6.57
C THR A 37 -15.27 -13.49 7.86
N ASP A 38 -14.60 -13.51 9.01
CA ASP A 38 -15.20 -13.19 10.32
C ASP A 38 -14.29 -12.25 11.12
N VAL A 39 -14.40 -10.95 10.84
CA VAL A 39 -13.66 -9.90 11.54
C VAL A 39 -14.55 -9.25 12.59
N LYS A 40 -14.14 -9.35 13.86
CA LYS A 40 -14.89 -8.82 15.00
C LYS A 40 -13.98 -8.05 15.96
N VAL A 41 -14.55 -7.00 16.55
CA VAL A 41 -13.96 -6.28 17.69
C VAL A 41 -15.03 -6.19 18.77
N ASN A 42 -14.77 -6.74 19.97
CA ASN A 42 -15.76 -6.84 21.05
C ASN A 42 -17.10 -7.44 20.57
N ASP A 43 -17.03 -8.58 19.86
CA ASP A 43 -18.15 -9.31 19.25
C ASP A 43 -18.96 -8.55 18.18
N LEU A 44 -18.65 -7.28 17.92
CA LEU A 44 -19.24 -6.50 16.83
C LEU A 44 -18.53 -6.83 15.51
N LYS A 45 -19.29 -7.13 14.45
CA LYS A 45 -18.75 -7.42 13.11
C LYS A 45 -18.28 -6.16 12.39
N TYR A 46 -17.15 -6.27 11.69
CA TYR A 46 -16.56 -5.20 10.89
C TYR A 46 -16.34 -5.65 9.45
N SER A 47 -16.43 -4.69 8.52
CA SER A 47 -15.84 -4.85 7.19
C SER A 47 -14.36 -4.52 7.27
N SER A 48 -13.48 -5.47 6.98
CA SER A 48 -12.05 -5.20 6.93
C SER A 48 -11.66 -4.54 5.62
N LYS A 49 -10.79 -3.53 5.70
CA LYS A 49 -10.11 -2.94 4.55
C LYS A 49 -8.61 -3.25 4.68
N PRO A 50 -8.08 -4.23 3.92
CA PRO A 50 -6.64 -4.51 3.89
C PRO A 50 -5.87 -3.33 3.29
N VAL A 51 -4.78 -2.96 3.93
CA VAL A 51 -3.92 -1.84 3.50
C VAL A 51 -2.45 -2.24 3.63
N LEU A 52 -1.72 -2.14 2.53
CA LEU A 52 -0.26 -2.20 2.52
C LEU A 52 0.29 -0.78 2.49
N LYS A 53 0.91 -0.35 3.59
CA LYS A 53 1.48 0.99 3.74
C LYS A 53 3.00 0.94 3.58
N LEU A 54 3.51 1.52 2.49
CA LEU A 54 4.93 1.66 2.23
C LEU A 54 5.38 3.08 2.60
N THR A 55 6.31 3.21 3.54
CA THR A 55 6.82 4.51 3.98
C THR A 55 8.31 4.67 3.76
N SER A 56 8.74 5.92 3.58
CA SER A 56 10.17 6.22 3.45
C SER A 56 10.48 7.64 3.91
N THR A 57 11.66 7.82 4.52
CA THR A 57 12.20 9.16 4.81
C THR A 57 12.77 9.87 3.58
N ASN A 58 12.86 9.17 2.44
CA ASN A 58 13.50 9.65 1.20
C ASN A 58 12.49 10.07 0.12
N ILE A 59 11.21 10.16 0.47
CA ILE A 59 10.15 10.66 -0.40
C ILE A 59 9.32 11.68 0.38
N THR A 60 8.69 12.60 -0.36
CA THR A 60 7.76 13.59 0.22
C THR A 60 6.39 13.39 -0.40
N GLY A 61 5.35 13.61 0.40
CA GLY A 61 3.97 13.49 -0.05
C GLY A 61 3.40 12.08 0.13
N LYS A 62 2.19 11.89 -0.38
CA LYS A 62 1.40 10.68 -0.21
C LYS A 62 0.62 10.37 -1.47
N ILE A 63 0.55 9.10 -1.83
CA ILE A 63 -0.29 8.59 -2.91
C ILE A 63 -0.91 7.26 -2.48
N SER A 64 -2.06 6.89 -3.06
CA SER A 64 -2.61 5.55 -2.88
C SER A 64 -3.07 4.92 -4.18
N SER A 65 -3.31 3.60 -4.17
CA SER A 65 -3.87 2.86 -5.31
C SER A 65 -5.29 3.29 -5.69
N GLN A 66 -5.90 4.19 -4.90
CA GLN A 66 -7.20 4.80 -5.19
C GLN A 66 -7.08 6.20 -5.81
N SER A 67 -5.86 6.77 -5.86
CA SER A 67 -5.60 8.05 -6.49
C SER A 67 -5.78 8.00 -8.00
N SER A 68 -6.07 9.16 -8.59
CA SER A 68 -6.24 9.32 -10.04
C SER A 68 -4.92 9.13 -10.80
N THR A 69 -5.02 8.85 -12.10
CA THR A 69 -3.84 8.72 -12.97
C THR A 69 -3.00 9.99 -13.01
N SER A 70 -3.62 11.18 -12.97
CA SER A 70 -2.90 12.46 -12.93
C SER A 70 -2.10 12.63 -11.64
N GLU A 71 -2.71 12.35 -10.48
CA GLU A 71 -2.02 12.42 -9.18
C GLU A 71 -0.85 11.43 -9.12
N LEU A 72 -1.01 10.24 -9.71
CA LEU A 72 0.06 9.25 -9.81
C LEU A 72 1.26 9.74 -10.61
N VAL A 73 1.02 10.38 -11.76
CA VAL A 73 2.08 10.93 -12.62
C VAL A 73 2.81 12.09 -11.91
N GLU A 74 2.06 12.98 -11.27
CA GLU A 74 2.60 14.10 -10.50
C GLU A 74 3.45 13.61 -9.32
N PHE A 75 2.93 12.64 -8.54
CA PHE A 75 3.66 12.07 -7.42
C PHE A 75 4.93 11.33 -7.85
N LYS A 76 4.88 10.55 -8.92
CA LYS A 76 6.06 9.82 -9.41
C LYS A 76 7.18 10.77 -9.83
N SER A 77 6.79 11.88 -10.45
CA SER A 77 7.71 12.92 -10.91
C SER A 77 8.28 13.70 -9.73
N SER A 78 7.45 14.13 -8.78
CA SER A 78 7.89 14.91 -7.61
C SER A 78 8.77 14.09 -6.65
N ALA A 79 8.45 12.81 -6.44
CA ALA A 79 9.26 11.90 -5.65
C ALA A 79 10.53 11.43 -6.39
N ASN A 80 10.72 11.80 -7.66
CA ASN A 80 11.89 11.52 -8.49
C ASN A 80 12.26 10.01 -8.49
N PHE A 81 11.26 9.14 -8.71
CA PHE A 81 11.49 7.70 -8.78
C PHE A 81 12.22 7.31 -10.06
N ASN A 82 13.09 6.29 -9.97
CA ASN A 82 13.70 5.69 -11.15
C ASN A 82 12.70 4.76 -11.88
N VAL A 83 13.06 4.34 -13.09
CA VAL A 83 12.22 3.49 -13.95
C VAL A 83 11.78 2.21 -13.23
N ASN A 84 12.70 1.55 -12.51
CA ASN A 84 12.39 0.31 -11.79
C ASN A 84 11.37 0.52 -10.66
N ASN A 85 11.50 1.61 -9.90
CA ASN A 85 10.56 1.96 -8.85
C ASN A 85 9.17 2.28 -9.44
N VAL A 86 9.13 2.99 -10.58
CA VAL A 86 7.87 3.29 -11.28
C VAL A 86 7.18 1.99 -11.70
N GLU A 87 7.92 1.05 -12.31
CA GLU A 87 7.37 -0.24 -12.72
C GLU A 87 6.83 -1.05 -11.52
N ILE A 88 7.58 -1.08 -10.41
CA ILE A 88 7.14 -1.74 -9.17
C ILE A 88 5.84 -1.12 -8.65
N ILE A 89 5.76 0.21 -8.61
CA ILE A 89 4.56 0.92 -8.14
C ILE A 89 3.36 0.59 -9.04
N ASP A 90 3.53 0.63 -10.36
CA ASP A 90 2.45 0.35 -11.30
C ASP A 90 1.92 -1.08 -11.18
N ARG A 91 2.82 -2.06 -11.09
CA ARG A 91 2.44 -3.47 -10.89
C ARG A 91 1.77 -3.68 -9.54
N LEU A 92 2.30 -3.07 -8.49
CA LEU A 92 1.74 -3.18 -7.14
C LEU A 92 0.34 -2.57 -7.05
N PHE A 93 0.11 -1.45 -7.73
CA PHE A 93 -1.20 -0.79 -7.76
C PHE A 93 -2.22 -1.58 -8.59
N ALA A 94 -1.79 -2.17 -9.71
CA ALA A 94 -2.61 -3.09 -10.48
C ALA A 94 -3.01 -4.32 -9.65
N GLU A 95 -2.07 -4.92 -8.92
CA GLU A 95 -2.31 -6.05 -8.02
C GLU A 95 -3.31 -5.69 -6.90
N ALA A 96 -3.13 -4.52 -6.29
CA ALA A 96 -4.02 -3.99 -5.25
C ALA A 96 -5.47 -3.87 -5.73
N LYS A 97 -5.64 -3.32 -6.94
CA LYS A 97 -6.95 -3.19 -7.59
C LYS A 97 -7.57 -4.54 -7.93
N ALA A 98 -6.77 -5.50 -8.41
CA ALA A 98 -7.26 -6.83 -8.76
C ALA A 98 -7.70 -7.65 -7.54
N ASN A 99 -7.08 -7.42 -6.38
CA ASN A 99 -7.30 -8.22 -5.16
C ASN A 99 -7.98 -7.45 -4.03
N ASN A 100 -8.59 -6.29 -4.31
CA ASN A 100 -9.37 -5.49 -3.36
C ASN A 100 -8.63 -5.09 -2.06
N PHE A 101 -7.34 -4.73 -2.16
CA PHE A 101 -6.62 -4.07 -1.08
C PHE A 101 -6.14 -2.67 -1.49
N GLU A 102 -5.82 -1.84 -0.51
CA GLU A 102 -5.23 -0.53 -0.77
C GLU A 102 -3.71 -0.57 -0.59
N VAL A 103 -2.99 0.11 -1.48
CA VAL A 103 -1.57 0.40 -1.29
C VAL A 103 -1.44 1.88 -1.05
N ILE A 104 -0.73 2.27 0.00
CA ILE A 104 -0.42 3.67 0.31
C ILE A 104 1.09 3.82 0.28
N ILE A 105 1.59 4.82 -0.43
CA ILE A 105 3.00 5.21 -0.42
C ILE A 105 3.09 6.61 0.18
N GLU A 106 3.87 6.78 1.25
CA GLU A 106 3.90 8.03 2.02
C GLU A 106 5.30 8.35 2.55
N GLY A 107 5.69 9.62 2.44
CA GLY A 107 6.87 10.17 3.10
C GLY A 107 6.66 10.35 4.61
N VAL A 108 7.66 10.01 5.42
CA VAL A 108 7.63 10.15 6.90
C VAL A 108 8.86 10.83 7.46
#